data_AF-A0A1Z9ISN1-F1
#
_entry.id   AF-A0A1Z9ISN1-F1
#
_cell.length_a   1.000
_cell.length_b   1.000
_cell.length_c   1.000
_cell.angle_alpha   90.00
_cell.angle_beta   90.00
_cell.angle_gamma   90.00
#
_symmetry.space_group_name_H-M   'P 1'
#
loop_
_entity.id
_entity.type
_entity.pdbx_description
1 polymer ?
#
loop_
_entity_poly.entity_id
_entity_poly.type
_entity_poly.pdbx_seq_one_letter_code
_entity_poly.pdbx_strand_id
1 'polypeptide(L)' 'MAKEKKIIKNNDLSFEQHLDRAKDIIANLESGNCNLDELLSKYKNGVESLNYCTEKLNEFEEKIKIIKDSSKIDLEEIE' A
#
# COMPACT_ATOMS: atom_id res chain seq x y z
N MET A 1 -28.33 -7.83 13.66
CA MET A 1 -27.54 -7.74 12.41
C MET A 1 -26.07 -7.58 12.81
N ALA A 2 -25.39 -8.69 13.10
CA ALA A 2 -23.97 -8.68 13.44
C ALA A 2 -23.19 -8.81 12.13
N LYS A 3 -22.58 -7.72 11.66
CA LYS A 3 -21.62 -7.78 10.56
C LYS A 3 -20.33 -8.35 11.13
N GLU A 4 -20.08 -9.63 10.87
CA GLU A 4 -18.83 -10.30 11.16
C GLU A 4 -17.69 -9.53 10.46
N LYS A 5 -16.85 -8.87 11.26
CA LYS A 5 -15.59 -8.27 10.79
C LYS A 5 -14.70 -9.42 10.31
N LYS A 6 -14.68 -9.64 9.00
CA LYS A 6 -13.74 -10.55 8.34
C LYS A 6 -12.33 -10.11 8.70
N ILE A 7 -11.63 -10.93 9.49
CA ILE A 7 -10.22 -10.70 9.82
C ILE A 7 -9.43 -11.04 8.56
N ILE A 8 -9.20 -10.05 7.71
CA ILE A 8 -8.39 -10.20 6.50
C ILE A 8 -6.92 -10.23 6.94
N LYS A 9 -6.21 -11.32 6.65
CA LYS A 9 -4.76 -11.42 6.87
C LYS A 9 -4.05 -10.44 5.93
N ASN A 10 -3.02 -9.76 6.41
CA ASN A 10 -2.32 -8.68 5.69
C ASN A 10 -1.77 -9.07 4.30
N ASN A 11 -1.56 -10.37 4.01
CA ASN A 11 -1.03 -10.83 2.71
C ASN A 11 -2.07 -11.01 1.59
N ASP A 12 -3.38 -10.95 1.89
CA ASP A 12 -4.44 -11.19 0.89
C ASP A 12 -5.07 -9.90 0.35
N LEU A 13 -4.56 -8.73 0.76
CA LEU A 13 -5.07 -7.43 0.33
C LEU A 13 -4.47 -7.01 -1.01
N SER A 14 -5.28 -6.36 -1.84
CA SER A 14 -4.84 -5.69 -3.07
C SER A 14 -4.00 -4.44 -2.78
N PHE A 15 -3.29 -3.94 -3.80
CA PHE A 15 -2.53 -2.70 -3.73
C PHE A 15 -3.39 -1.53 -3.26
N GLU A 16 -4.57 -1.37 -3.86
CA GLU A 16 -5.50 -0.28 -3.57
C GLU A 16 -5.97 -0.35 -2.12
N GLN A 17 -6.19 -1.55 -1.58
CA GLN A 17 -6.59 -1.74 -0.19
C GLN A 17 -5.46 -1.44 0.79
N HIS A 18 -4.22 -1.81 0.48
CA HIS A 18 -3.05 -1.43 1.29
C HIS A 18 -2.83 0.09 1.28
N LEU A 19 -3.00 0.73 0.12
CA LEU A 19 -2.90 2.18 -0.01
C LEU A 19 -3.98 2.91 0.79
N ASP A 20 -5.23 2.47 0.69
CA ASP A 20 -6.35 3.04 1.45
C ASP A 20 -6.14 2.89 2.96
N ARG A 21 -5.69 1.70 3.39
CA ARG A 21 -5.33 1.43 4.78
C ARG A 21 -4.20 2.33 5.28
N ALA A 22 -3.16 2.56 4.48
CA ALA A 22 -2.07 3.46 4.85
C ALA A 22 -2.58 4.90 5.05
N LYS A 23 -3.46 5.38 4.16
CA LYS A 23 -4.11 6.71 4.29
C LYS A 23 -4.95 6.82 5.56
N ASP A 24 -5.75 5.80 5.84
CA ASP A 24 -6.55 5.73 7.07
C ASP A 24 -5.68 5.79 8.32
N ILE A 25 -4.56 5.05 8.32
CA ILE A 25 -3.60 5.04 9.43
C ILE A 25 -2.99 6.43 9.62
N ILE A 26 -2.58 7.10 8.54
CA ILE A 26 -2.03 8.46 8.58
C ILE A 26 -3.05 9.44 9.16
N ALA A 27 -4.28 9.45 8.64
CA ALA A 27 -5.35 10.31 9.15
C ALA A 27 -5.61 10.08 10.65
N ASN A 28 -5.54 8.82 11.09
CA ASN A 28 -5.65 8.47 12.50
C ASN A 28 -4.48 8.98 13.36
N LEU A 29 -3.25 8.89 12.86
CA LEU A 29 -2.06 9.40 13.54
C LEU A 29 -2.10 10.93 13.65
N GLU A 30 -2.52 11.61 12.59
CA GLU A 30 -2.67 13.08 12.55
C GLU A 30 -3.78 13.60 13.46
N SER A 31 -4.81 12.79 13.72
CA SER A 31 -5.91 13.17 14.62
C SER A 31 -5.48 13.38 16.09
N GLY A 32 -4.32 12.86 16.49
CA GLY A 32 -3.79 13.00 17.85
C GLY A 32 -4.55 12.23 18.94
N ASN A 33 -5.60 11.48 18.60
CA ASN A 33 -6.46 10.76 19.55
C ASN A 33 -5.96 9.35 19.90
N CYS A 34 -4.66 9.09 19.81
CA CYS A 34 -4.06 7.76 20.03
C CYS A 34 -3.16 7.78 21.26
N ASN A 35 -3.25 6.75 22.10
CA ASN A 35 -2.24 6.56 23.15
C ASN A 35 -0.91 6.04 22.56
N LEU A 36 0.14 5.98 23.39
CA LEU A 36 1.49 5.63 22.96
C LEU A 36 1.60 4.22 22.33
N ASP A 37 0.92 3.23 22.91
CA ASP A 37 0.90 1.86 22.37
C ASP A 37 0.15 1.78 21.04
N GLU A 38 -0.96 2.51 20.91
CA GLU A 38 -1.72 2.62 19.67
C GLU A 38 -0.93 3.33 18.58
N LEU A 39 -0.19 4.38 18.92
CA LEU A 39 0.71 5.09 18.01
C LEU A 39 1.74 4.13 17.42
N LEU A 40 2.41 3.35 18.26
CA LEU A 40 3.42 2.38 17.82
C LEU A 40 2.81 1.29 16.92
N SER A 41 1.63 0.78 17.29
CA SER A 41 0.92 -0.24 16.51
C SER A 41 0.46 0.31 15.15
N LYS A 42 -0.14 1.51 15.11
CA LYS A 42 -0.57 2.19 13.89
C LYS A 42 0.62 2.48 12.98
N TYR A 43 1.72 2.99 13.53
CA TYR A 43 2.95 3.23 12.78
C TYR A 43 3.46 1.95 12.11
N LYS A 44 3.58 0.85 12.87
CA LYS A 44 4.03 -0.45 12.32
C LYS A 44 3.12 -0.93 11.18
N ASN A 45 1.81 -0.88 11.37
CA ASN A 45 0.84 -1.29 10.34
C ASN A 45 0.89 -0.39 9.09
N GLY A 46 1.12 0.91 9.28
CA GLY A 46 1.25 1.86 8.19
C GLY A 46 2.50 1.58 7.36
N VAL A 47 3.64 1.39 8.02
CA VAL A 47 4.91 1.00 7.36
C VAL A 47 4.77 -0.31 6.60
N GLU A 48 4.13 -1.33 7.19
CA GLU A 48 3.91 -2.61 6.51
C GLU A 48 3.06 -2.46 5.23
N SER A 49 2.00 -1.65 5.30
CA SER A 49 1.12 -1.40 4.15
C SER A 49 1.85 -0.62 3.04
N LEU A 50 2.67 0.37 3.41
CA LEU A 50 3.48 1.14 2.46
C LEU A 50 4.62 0.33 1.84
N ASN A 51 5.21 -0.60 2.58
CA ASN A 51 6.21 -1.52 2.06
C ASN A 51 5.61 -2.41 0.98
N TYR A 52 4.43 -3.00 1.23
CA TYR A 52 3.71 -3.78 0.21
C TYR A 52 3.44 -2.94 -1.05
N CYS A 53 2.99 -1.70 -0.89
CA CYS A 53 2.75 -0.80 -2.02
C CYS A 53 4.03 -0.57 -2.84
N THR A 54 5.14 -0.29 -2.15
CA THR A 54 6.45 -0.08 -2.78
C THR A 54 6.91 -1.32 -3.54
N GLU A 55 6.81 -2.51 -2.94
CA GLU A 55 7.17 -3.77 -3.61
C GLU A 55 6.35 -4.00 -4.87
N LYS A 56 5.03 -3.76 -4.82
CA LYS A 56 4.15 -3.90 -5.98
C LYS A 56 4.47 -2.91 -7.10
N LEU A 57 4.82 -1.67 -6.76
CA LEU A 57 5.25 -0.67 -7.73
C LEU A 57 6.58 -1.05 -8.38
N ASN A 58 7.54 -1.55 -7.60
CA ASN A 58 8.82 -2.04 -8.14
C ASN A 58 8.61 -3.21 -9.10
N GLU A 59 7.80 -4.21 -8.72
CA GLU A 59 7.46 -5.33 -9.62
C GLU A 59 6.80 -4.85 -10.93
N PHE A 60 5.98 -3.81 -10.86
CA PHE A 60 5.31 -3.24 -12.02
C PHE A 60 6.30 -2.47 -12.91
N GLU A 61 7.19 -1.68 -12.32
CA GLU A 61 8.27 -0.97 -13.02
C GLU A 61 9.21 -1.94 -13.74
N GLU A 62 9.60 -3.05 -13.10
CA GLU A 62 10.42 -4.08 -13.72
C GLU A 62 9.73 -4.71 -14.93
N LYS A 63 8.43 -5.00 -14.83
CA LYS A 63 7.65 -5.53 -15.96
C LYS A 63 7.58 -4.52 -17.11
N ILE A 64 7.37 -3.24 -16.80
CA ILE A 64 7.38 -2.16 -17.80
C ILE A 64 8.74 -2.11 -18.50
N LYS A 65 9.83 -2.19 -17.74
CA LYS A 65 11.20 -2.17 -18.29
C LYS A 65 11.44 -3.33 -19.26
N ILE A 66 11.03 -4.54 -18.90
CA ILE A 66 11.13 -5.72 -19.77
C ILE A 66 10.32 -5.52 -21.07
N ILE A 67 9.12 -4.94 -20.96
CA ILE A 67 8.28 -4.63 -22.13
C ILE A 67 8.97 -3.57 -23.02
N LYS A 68 9.54 -2.52 -22.44
CA LYS A 68 10.29 -1.48 -23.17
C LYS A 68 11.46 -2.09 -23.95
N ASP A 69 12.28 -2.89 -23.28
CA ASP A 69 13.47 -3.52 -23.88
C ASP A 69 13.10 -4.52 -24.98
N SER A 70 11.99 -5.26 -24.82
CA SER A 70 11.53 -6.24 -25.81
C SER A 70 10.77 -5.64 -26.99
N SER A 71 10.13 -4.49 -26.80
CA SER A 71 9.17 -3.94 -27.76
C SER A 71 9.66 -2.69 -28.50
N LYS A 72 10.84 -2.13 -28.17
CA LYS A 72 11.29 -0.79 -28.64
C LYS A 72 10.17 0.27 -28.49
N ILE A 73 9.45 0.22 -27.36
CA ILE A 73 8.41 1.21 -27.06
C ILE A 73 9.07 2.32 -26.25
N ASP A 74 9.23 3.50 -26.85
CA ASP A 74 9.71 4.70 -26.15
C ASP A 74 8.57 5.32 -25.34
N LEU A 75 8.57 5.03 -24.03
CA LEU A 75 7.57 5.53 -23.07
C LEU A 75 7.67 7.04 -22.79
N GLU A 76 8.67 7.73 -23.34
CA GLU A 76 8.84 9.19 -23.21
C GLU A 76 7.76 9.97 -24.00
N GLU A 77 6.97 9.31 -24.86
CA GLU A 77 5.88 9.95 -25.61
C GLU A 77 4.50 9.88 -24.90
N ILE A 78 4.42 9.27 -23.72
CA ILE A 78 3.17 9.18 -22.93
C ILE A 78 3.18 10.27 -21.85
N GLU A 79 2.99 11.52 -22.26
CA GLU A 79 2.58 12.63 -21.36
C GLU A 79 1.06 12.71 -21.24
#